data_AF-A0A944VQL2-F1
#
_entry.id   AF-A0A944VQL2-F1
#
_cell.length_a   1.000
_cell.length_b   1.000
_cell.length_c   1.000
_cell.angle_alpha   90.00
_cell.angle_beta   90.00
_cell.angle_gamma   90.00
#
_symmetry.space_group_name_H-M   'P 1'
#
loop_
_entity.id
_entity.type
_entity.pdbx_description
1 polymer ?
#
loop_
_entity_poly.entity_id
_entity_poly.type
_entity_poly.pdbx_seq_one_letter_code
_entity_poly.pdbx_strand_id
1 'polypeptide(L)'
;LKLNNSDIYALGVLSFLYGEAEEYDKAAELLNRGLVIAPSNPLLYLALGEMYDRKAEYAVAVDYYEKVLEFTEDEVEKDFEHMNQYFHKLMDHFPNSLEKARNDSEMILKRLDVKQDGKGITATKSEVP
;
A
#
# COMPACT_ATOMS: atom_id res chain seq x y z
N LEU A 1 -0.05 14.28 6.24
CA LEU A 1 1.17 13.48 6.44
C LEU A 1 1.65 13.14 5.04
N LYS A 2 2.94 13.20 4.76
CA LYS A 2 3.49 12.62 3.52
C LYS A 2 4.16 11.32 3.96
N LEU A 3 3.69 10.18 3.46
CA LEU A 3 4.45 8.94 3.59
C LEU A 3 5.72 9.13 2.77
N ASN A 4 6.86 8.75 3.33
CA ASN A 4 8.07 8.66 2.53
C ASN A 4 8.07 7.31 1.79
N ASN A 5 9.00 7.16 0.85
CA ASN A 5 9.11 5.93 0.06
C ASN A 5 9.29 4.69 0.94
N SER A 6 10.07 4.77 2.03
CA SER A 6 10.22 3.65 2.96
C SER A 6 8.91 3.26 3.67
N ASP A 7 8.06 4.23 3.99
CA ASP A 7 6.75 3.95 4.60
C ASP A 7 5.84 3.23 3.58
N ILE A 8 5.88 3.62 2.30
CA ILE A 8 5.12 2.95 1.23
C ILE A 8 5.63 1.52 0.99
N TYR A 9 6.95 1.30 0.96
CA TYR A 9 7.50 -0.04 0.78
C TYR A 9 7.18 -0.97 1.95
N ALA A 10 7.17 -0.45 3.19
CA ALA A 10 6.72 -1.21 4.34
C ALA A 10 5.24 -1.62 4.22
N LEU A 11 4.35 -0.73 3.74
CA LEU A 11 2.96 -1.09 3.45
C LEU A 11 2.85 -2.22 2.41
N GLY A 12 3.66 -2.17 1.34
CA GLY A 12 3.71 -3.24 0.34
C GLY A 12 4.19 -4.58 0.91
N VAL A 13 5.20 -4.58 1.77
CA VAL A 13 5.67 -5.81 2.44
C VAL A 13 4.61 -6.37 3.40
N LEU A 14 3.91 -5.51 4.16
CA LEU A 14 2.85 -5.97 5.05
C LEU A 14 1.61 -6.46 4.29
N SER A 15 1.23 -5.81 3.18
CA SER A 15 0.13 -6.32 2.35
C SER A 15 0.46 -7.67 1.75
N PHE A 16 1.71 -7.87 1.29
CA PHE A 16 2.18 -9.19 0.85
C PHE A 16 2.03 -10.23 1.98
N LEU A 17 2.45 -9.91 3.20
CA LEU A 17 2.33 -10.83 4.34
C LEU A 17 0.88 -11.15 4.71
N TYR A 18 -0.01 -10.15 4.67
CA TYR A 18 -1.43 -10.39 4.88
C TYR A 18 -2.03 -11.22 3.74
N GLY A 19 -1.58 -11.03 2.50
CA GLY A 19 -1.94 -11.90 1.39
C GLY A 19 -1.52 -13.35 1.62
N GLU A 20 -0.29 -13.59 2.09
CA GLU A 20 0.19 -14.94 2.46
C GLU A 20 -0.60 -15.56 3.61
N ALA A 21 -1.14 -14.74 4.50
CA ALA A 21 -2.02 -15.17 5.57
C ALA A 21 -3.51 -15.28 5.15
N GLU A 22 -3.82 -15.06 3.87
CA GLU A 22 -5.19 -15.00 3.31
C GLU A 22 -6.09 -13.92 3.94
N GLU A 23 -5.48 -12.92 4.58
CA GLU A 23 -6.15 -11.77 5.20
C GLU A 23 -6.33 -10.61 4.20
N TYR A 24 -6.89 -10.90 3.03
CA TYR A 24 -6.95 -9.98 1.88
C TYR A 24 -7.67 -8.65 2.20
N ASP A 25 -8.77 -8.69 2.95
CA ASP A 25 -9.52 -7.48 3.30
C ASP A 25 -8.70 -6.53 4.17
N LYS A 26 -7.90 -7.05 5.09
CA LYS A 26 -7.00 -6.22 5.92
C LYS A 26 -5.87 -5.63 5.10
N ALA A 27 -5.32 -6.41 4.17
CA ALA A 27 -4.31 -5.93 3.23
C ALA A 27 -4.88 -4.79 2.36
N ALA A 28 -6.08 -4.96 1.82
CA ALA A 28 -6.74 -3.95 1.00
C ALA A 28 -7.07 -2.68 1.80
N GLU A 29 -7.57 -2.81 3.04
CA GLU A 29 -7.83 -1.64 3.91
C GLU A 29 -6.54 -0.84 4.16
N LEU A 30 -5.44 -1.53 4.48
CA LEU A 30 -4.14 -0.94 4.71
C LEU A 30 -3.65 -0.16 3.48
N LEU A 31 -3.70 -0.77 2.30
CA LEU A 31 -3.25 -0.17 1.06
C LEU A 31 -4.12 1.03 0.66
N ASN A 32 -5.44 0.95 0.85
CA ASN A 32 -6.36 2.06 0.62
C ASN A 32 -6.01 3.27 1.51
N ARG A 33 -5.65 3.05 2.78
CA ARG A 33 -5.15 4.13 3.65
C ARG A 33 -3.84 4.74 3.13
N GLY A 34 -2.98 3.92 2.54
CA GLY A 34 -1.78 4.38 1.83
C GLY A 34 -2.12 5.29 0.66
N LEU A 35 -3.08 4.90 -0.18
CA LEU A 35 -3.52 5.67 -1.35
C LEU A 35 -4.14 7.02 -0.99
N VAL A 36 -4.82 7.15 0.16
CA VAL A 36 -5.31 8.46 0.65
C VAL A 36 -4.16 9.48 0.79
N ILE A 37 -2.93 9.01 1.03
CA ILE A 37 -1.77 9.88 1.25
C ILE A 37 -0.84 9.94 0.03
N ALA A 38 -0.69 8.81 -0.66
CA ALA A 38 0.11 8.69 -1.87
C ALA A 38 -0.78 8.21 -3.03
N PRO A 39 -1.70 9.06 -3.52
CA PRO A 39 -2.70 8.68 -4.53
C PRO A 39 -2.11 8.41 -5.92
N SER A 40 -0.83 8.72 -6.13
CA SER A 40 -0.13 8.55 -7.40
C SER A 40 1.05 7.60 -7.23
N ASN A 41 0.88 6.55 -6.42
CA ASN A 41 1.91 5.53 -6.23
C ASN A 41 1.52 4.23 -6.95
N PRO A 42 2.22 3.84 -8.03
CA PRO A 42 1.87 2.65 -8.83
C PRO A 42 1.96 1.35 -8.03
N LEU A 43 2.86 1.25 -7.04
CA LEU A 43 3.03 0.06 -6.23
C LEU A 43 1.79 -0.21 -5.35
N LEU A 44 1.16 0.82 -4.79
CA LEU A 44 -0.05 0.66 -3.97
C LEU A 44 -1.24 0.16 -4.81
N TYR A 45 -1.38 0.66 -6.05
CA TYR A 45 -2.40 0.17 -6.98
C TYR A 45 -2.15 -1.27 -7.39
N LEU A 46 -0.91 -1.63 -7.71
CA LEU A 46 -0.54 -3.01 -8.03
C LEU A 46 -0.86 -3.96 -6.86
N ALA A 47 -0.43 -3.60 -5.65
CA ALA A 47 -0.67 -4.43 -4.47
C ALA A 47 -2.17 -4.60 -4.19
N LEU A 48 -3.00 -3.57 -4.43
CA LEU A 48 -4.46 -3.70 -4.33
C LEU A 48 -5.01 -4.66 -5.38
N GLY A 49 -4.58 -4.52 -6.63
CA GLY A 49 -4.94 -5.44 -7.70
C GLY A 49 -4.62 -6.89 -7.35
N GLU A 50 -3.43 -7.15 -6.80
CA GLU A 50 -3.01 -8.47 -6.33
C GLU A 50 -3.91 -8.99 -5.21
N MET A 51 -4.27 -8.15 -4.22
CA MET A 51 -5.14 -8.59 -3.12
C MET A 51 -6.53 -8.97 -3.61
N TYR A 52 -7.12 -8.20 -4.52
CA TYR A 52 -8.43 -8.53 -5.09
C TYR A 52 -8.37 -9.75 -6.03
N ASP A 53 -7.27 -9.94 -6.76
CA ASP A 53 -7.05 -11.13 -7.60
C ASP A 53 -6.95 -12.39 -6.74
N ARG A 54 -6.17 -12.35 -5.66
CA ARG A 54 -6.07 -13.45 -4.68
C ARG A 54 -7.39 -13.73 -3.97
N LYS A 55 -8.24 -12.72 -3.80
CA LYS A 55 -9.62 -12.85 -3.29
C LYS A 55 -10.62 -13.37 -4.35
N ALA A 56 -10.17 -13.60 -5.59
CA ALA A 56 -10.98 -13.97 -6.75
C ALA A 56 -12.03 -12.91 -7.16
N GLU A 57 -11.84 -11.65 -6.74
CA GLU A 57 -12.64 -10.49 -7.16
C GLU A 57 -12.03 -9.86 -8.41
N TYR A 58 -11.96 -10.63 -9.51
CA TYR A 58 -11.18 -10.28 -10.70
C TYR A 58 -11.58 -8.94 -11.35
N ALA A 59 -12.86 -8.57 -11.32
CA ALA A 59 -13.30 -7.28 -11.88
C ALA A 59 -12.66 -6.10 -11.14
N VAL A 60 -12.61 -6.17 -9.80
CA VAL A 60 -11.99 -5.14 -8.97
C VAL A 60 -10.48 -5.14 -9.16
N ALA A 61 -9.87 -6.33 -9.27
CA ALA A 61 -8.44 -6.44 -9.55
C ALA A 61 -8.05 -5.77 -10.88
N VAL A 62 -8.84 -5.98 -11.93
CA VAL A 62 -8.64 -5.34 -13.24
C VAL A 62 -8.70 -3.82 -13.13
N ASP A 63 -9.69 -3.26 -12.42
CA ASP A 63 -9.78 -1.80 -12.24
C ASP A 63 -8.49 -1.22 -11.61
N TYR A 64 -7.92 -1.91 -10.62
CA TYR A 64 -6.66 -1.49 -9.99
C TYR A 64 -5.44 -1.69 -10.89
N TYR A 65 -5.39 -2.76 -11.67
CA TYR A 65 -4.31 -2.96 -12.64
C TYR A 65 -4.36 -1.93 -13.77
N GLU A 66 -5.55 -1.54 -14.24
CA GLU A 66 -5.71 -0.47 -15.22
C GLU A 66 -5.18 0.87 -14.69
N LYS A 67 -5.34 1.14 -13.39
CA LYS A 67 -4.72 2.33 -12.77
C LYS A 67 -3.20 2.31 -12.86
N VAL A 68 -2.56 1.13 -12.76
CA VAL A 68 -1.10 1.01 -12.93
C VAL A 68 -0.68 1.38 -14.37
N LEU A 69 -1.52 1.09 -15.36
CA LEU A 69 -1.26 1.43 -16.77
C LEU A 69 -1.36 2.94 -17.06
N GLU A 70 -1.89 3.74 -16.14
CA GLU A 70 -1.89 5.21 -16.25
C GLU A 70 -0.51 5.83 -15.94
N PHE A 71 0.43 5.06 -15.37
CA PHE A 71 1.78 5.51 -15.02
C PHE A 71 2.79 5.23 -16.14
N THR A 72 3.86 6.03 -16.18
CA THR A 72 4.97 5.76 -17.10
C THR A 72 5.80 4.56 -16.66
N GLU A 73 6.41 3.87 -17.62
CA GLU A 73 7.31 2.74 -17.36
C GLU A 73 8.42 3.12 -16.37
N ASP A 74 9.03 4.29 -16.54
CA ASP A 74 10.06 4.83 -15.64
C ASP A 74 9.55 5.03 -14.19
N GLU A 75 8.31 5.50 -14.01
CA GLU A 75 7.71 5.67 -12.68
C GLU A 75 7.48 4.34 -11.98
N VAL A 76 6.99 3.35 -12.72
CA VAL A 76 6.77 1.99 -12.23
C VAL A 76 8.12 1.35 -11.90
N GLU A 77 9.06 1.31 -12.83
CA GLU A 77 10.37 0.68 -12.66
C GLU A 77 11.12 1.24 -11.45
N LYS A 78 11.15 2.56 -11.32
CA LYS A 78 11.82 3.23 -10.20
C LYS A 78 11.24 2.84 -8.84
N ASP A 79 9.92 2.77 -8.70
CA ASP A 79 9.30 2.39 -7.42
C ASP A 79 9.53 0.90 -7.09
N PHE A 80 9.52 0.04 -8.09
CA PHE A 80 9.86 -1.38 -7.92
C PHE A 80 11.34 -1.60 -7.57
N GLU A 81 12.26 -0.88 -8.22
CA GLU A 81 13.68 -0.97 -7.91
C GLU A 81 13.94 -0.57 -6.45
N HIS A 82 13.37 0.55 -6.02
CA HIS A 82 13.49 0.98 -4.63
C HIS A 82 12.85 -0.01 -3.65
N MET A 83 11.71 -0.60 -3.98
CA MET A 83 11.10 -1.65 -3.14
C MET A 83 12.01 -2.87 -3.05
N ASN A 84 12.56 -3.35 -4.17
CA ASN A 84 13.48 -4.48 -4.19
C ASN A 84 14.75 -4.19 -3.37
N GLN A 85 15.34 -3.02 -3.54
CA GLN A 85 16.49 -2.59 -2.72
C GLN A 85 16.15 -2.51 -1.23
N TYR A 86 14.95 -2.01 -0.89
CA TYR A 86 14.47 -1.98 0.48
C TYR A 86 14.30 -3.40 1.05
N PHE A 87 13.68 -4.30 0.29
CA PHE A 87 13.48 -5.70 0.68
C PHE A 87 14.81 -6.42 0.88
N HIS A 88 15.77 -6.28 -0.05
CA HIS A 88 17.11 -6.86 0.10
C HIS A 88 17.80 -6.35 1.37
N LYS A 89 17.80 -5.03 1.62
CA LYS A 89 18.35 -4.47 2.86
C LYS A 89 17.67 -5.04 4.10
N LEU A 90 16.35 -5.23 4.04
CA LEU A 90 15.58 -5.78 5.15
C LEU A 90 15.93 -7.24 5.42
N MET A 91 16.03 -8.07 4.37
CA MET A 91 16.42 -9.48 4.48
C MET A 91 17.86 -9.65 4.97
N ASP A 92 18.80 -8.83 4.48
CA ASP A 92 20.21 -8.90 4.85
C ASP A 92 20.46 -8.50 6.32
N HIS A 93 19.74 -7.49 6.82
CA HIS A 93 19.92 -6.98 8.19
C HIS A 93 19.10 -7.74 9.23
N PHE A 94 18.02 -8.40 8.81
CA PHE A 94 17.09 -9.08 9.70
C PHE A 94 16.81 -10.48 9.14
N PRO A 95 17.53 -11.53 9.56
CA PRO A 95 17.25 -12.89 9.12
C PRO A 95 15.84 -13.37 9.55
N ASN A 96 15.17 -12.67 10.49
CA ASN A 96 13.73 -12.78 10.82
C ASN A 96 12.93 -11.55 10.29
N SER A 97 13.23 -11.11 9.08
CA SER A 97 12.76 -9.86 8.44
C SER A 97 11.26 -9.61 8.49
N LEU A 98 10.45 -10.66 8.49
CA LEU A 98 8.99 -10.55 8.51
C LEU A 98 8.46 -9.91 9.79
N GLU A 99 9.05 -10.22 10.95
CA GLU A 99 8.63 -9.64 12.23
C GLU A 99 8.97 -8.15 12.28
N LYS A 100 10.14 -7.76 11.79
CA LYS A 100 10.51 -6.35 11.73
C LYS A 100 9.69 -5.58 10.70
N ALA A 101 9.46 -6.15 9.52
CA ALA A 101 8.59 -5.57 8.51
C ALA A 101 7.20 -5.28 9.06
N ARG A 102 6.66 -6.26 9.82
CA ARG A 102 5.39 -6.14 10.52
C ARG A 102 5.42 -5.01 11.54
N ASN A 103 6.43 -4.94 12.41
CA ASN A 103 6.57 -3.89 13.42
C ASN A 103 6.68 -2.48 12.82
N ASP A 104 7.48 -2.31 11.77
CA ASP A 104 7.64 -1.03 11.07
C ASP A 104 6.32 -0.59 10.43
N SER A 105 5.56 -1.54 9.88
CA SER A 105 4.25 -1.34 9.29
C SER A 105 3.16 -1.03 10.32
N GLU A 106 3.19 -1.69 11.48
CA GLU A 106 2.32 -1.37 12.62
C GLU A 106 2.59 0.05 13.16
N MET A 107 3.85 0.49 13.17
CA MET A 107 4.19 1.88 13.49
C MET A 107 3.65 2.87 12.45
N ILE A 108 3.67 2.52 11.16
CA ILE A 108 3.06 3.33 10.09
C ILE A 108 1.55 3.42 10.31
N LEU A 109 0.89 2.28 10.53
CA LEU A 109 -0.54 2.21 10.83
C LEU A 109 -0.94 3.14 11.98
N LYS A 110 -0.20 3.09 13.10
CA LYS A 110 -0.43 3.98 14.23
C LYS A 110 -0.27 5.46 13.86
N ARG A 111 0.71 5.80 13.02
CA ARG A 111 0.92 7.17 12.51
C ARG A 111 -0.22 7.62 11.58
N LEU A 112 -0.81 6.68 10.84
CA LEU A 112 -1.96 6.91 9.97
C LEU A 112 -3.25 7.13 10.78
N ASP A 113 -3.52 6.30 11.80
CA ASP A 113 -4.72 6.37 12.66
C ASP A 113 -4.80 7.68 13.45
N VAL A 114 -3.70 8.06 14.13
CA VAL A 114 -3.61 9.32 14.90
C VAL A 114 -3.94 10.56 14.05
N LYS A 115 -3.81 10.47 12.72
CA LYS A 115 -4.08 11.59 11.81
C LYS A 115 -5.47 11.57 11.20
N GLN A 116 -6.12 10.42 11.12
CA GLN A 116 -7.54 10.37 10.77
C GLN A 116 -8.38 10.95 11.92
N ASP A 117 -8.06 10.63 13.17
CA ASP A 117 -8.74 11.19 14.34
C ASP A 117 -8.53 12.71 14.52
N GLY A 118 -7.42 13.24 13.98
CA GLY A 118 -7.09 14.67 14.03
C GLY A 118 -7.67 15.51 12.88
N LYS A 119 -8.33 14.91 11.89
CA LYS A 119 -9.01 15.61 10.79
C LYS A 119 -10.45 15.13 10.69
N GLY A 120 -11.35 15.84 11.35
CA GLY A 120 -12.77 15.74 11.10
C GLY A 120 -13.06 15.79 9.60
N ILE A 121 -13.65 14.71 9.10
CA ILE A 121 -14.16 14.60 7.73
C ILE A 121 -15.28 15.64 7.60
N THR A 122 -14.98 16.80 7.02
CA THR A 122 -16.02 17.65 6.45
C THR A 122 -16.25 17.13 5.04
N ALA A 123 -17.22 16.21 4.92
CA ALA A 123 -17.78 15.87 3.63
C ALA A 123 -18.52 17.10 3.10
N THR A 124 -17.87 17.89 2.25
CA THR A 124 -18.58 18.84 1.40
C THR A 124 -19.33 18.04 0.35
N LYS A 125 -20.60 17.79 0.66
CA LYS A 125 -21.61 17.39 -0.31
C LYS A 125 -21.74 18.56 -1.30
N SER A 126 -21.07 18.51 -2.45
CA SER A 126 -21.37 19.42 -3.56
C SER A 126 -22.47 18.80 -4.38
N GLU A 127 -23.62 19.45 -4.29
CA GLU A 127 -24.81 19.26 -5.11
C GLU A 127 -24.44 19.24 -6.59
N VAL A 128 -24.98 18.25 -7.31
CA VAL A 128 -25.03 18.27 -8.77
C VAL A 128 -26.23 19.16 -9.15
N PRO A 129 -26.11 20.04 -10.16
CA PRO A 129 -27.14 21.02 -10.52
C PRO A 129 -28.51 20.42 -10.84
#